data_AF-A0A965W524-F1
#
_entry.id   AF-A0A965W524-F1
#
_cell.length_a   1.000
_cell.length_b   1.000
_cell.length_c   1.000
_cell.angle_alpha   90.00
_cell.angle_beta   90.00
_cell.angle_gamma   90.00
#
_symmetry.space_group_name_H-M   'P 1'
#
loop_
_entity.id
_entity.type
_entity.pdbx_description
1 polymer ?
#
loop_
_entity_poly.entity_id
_entity_poly.type
_entity_poly.pdbx_seq_one_letter_code
_entity_poly.pdbx_strand_id
1 'polypeptide(L)'
;MEYLEHAMVWGPQKPIDYVHDYLTTEVNFDPLTATWLFLQNEFKRTELANELAMAIAYLLEAWPQITDATQVTFGPVLHSLSVGGVVLEANHIDVTFGDHRLGVEVMWPGAVLVRLVPGTPSPQELEEMRLGAVVHALATGCPPQRLVVFGLGSGKGIGMDVERDWLEMGMGGVMAAVEAIADIRNDRGVVVAGGEHCVQCPFNDSCDVSEADEYPF
;
A
#
# COMPACT_ATOMS: atom_id res chain seq x y z
N MET A 1 -7.07 7.93 -7.38
CA MET A 1 -8.11 6.87 -7.30
C MET A 1 -9.40 7.31 -7.96
N GLU A 2 -9.90 8.52 -7.68
CA GLU A 2 -11.09 9.09 -8.34
C GLU A 2 -11.05 9.05 -9.88
N TYR A 3 -9.88 9.22 -10.53
CA TYR A 3 -9.80 9.09 -11.99
C TYR A 3 -10.16 7.71 -12.51
N LEU A 4 -9.71 6.63 -11.84
CA LEU A 4 -9.97 5.28 -12.32
C LEU A 4 -11.45 4.95 -12.15
N GLU A 5 -12.05 5.33 -11.02
CA GLU A 5 -13.51 5.29 -10.85
C GLU A 5 -14.22 6.07 -11.96
N HIS A 6 -13.74 7.29 -12.26
CA HIS A 6 -14.30 8.12 -13.32
C HIS A 6 -14.16 7.50 -14.71
N ALA A 7 -12.98 6.97 -15.06
CA ALA A 7 -12.69 6.36 -16.35
C ALA A 7 -13.46 5.05 -16.55
N MET A 8 -13.67 4.28 -15.48
CA MET A 8 -14.43 3.03 -15.49
C MET A 8 -15.95 3.27 -15.56
N VAL A 9 -16.45 4.38 -15.00
CA VAL A 9 -17.90 4.69 -14.94
C VAL A 9 -18.38 5.61 -16.08
N TRP A 10 -17.55 6.53 -16.59
CA TRP A 10 -17.98 7.61 -17.49
C TRP A 10 -17.31 7.63 -18.88
N GLY A 11 -16.40 6.69 -19.18
CA GLY A 11 -15.66 6.64 -20.44
C GLY A 11 -14.39 7.53 -20.45
N PRO A 12 -13.55 7.44 -21.50
CA PRO A 12 -12.18 7.95 -21.46
C PRO A 12 -12.14 9.49 -21.55
N GLN A 13 -12.13 10.17 -20.41
CA GLN A 13 -11.61 11.53 -20.30
C GLN A 13 -10.09 11.48 -20.47
N LYS A 14 -9.50 12.43 -21.20
CA LYS A 14 -8.04 12.50 -21.33
C LYS A 14 -7.42 12.69 -19.94
N PRO A 15 -6.36 11.96 -19.58
CA PRO A 15 -5.71 12.09 -18.26
C PRO A 15 -5.41 13.53 -17.87
N ILE A 16 -4.93 14.34 -18.83
CA ILE A 16 -4.58 15.74 -18.59
C ILE A 16 -5.79 16.62 -18.24
N ASP A 17 -6.93 16.40 -18.91
CA ASP A 17 -8.15 17.19 -18.66
C ASP A 17 -8.68 16.89 -17.25
N TYR A 18 -8.68 15.60 -16.86
CA TYR A 18 -9.06 15.22 -15.51
C TYR A 18 -8.13 15.81 -14.45
N VAL A 19 -6.81 15.73 -14.66
CA VAL A 19 -5.85 16.21 -13.68
C VAL A 19 -5.96 17.72 -13.48
N HIS A 20 -6.20 18.48 -14.55
CA HIS A 20 -6.46 19.91 -14.44
C HIS A 20 -7.70 20.22 -13.60
N ASP A 21 -8.82 19.52 -13.84
CA ASP A 21 -10.04 19.68 -13.06
C ASP A 21 -9.83 19.27 -11.59
N TYR A 22 -9.11 18.18 -11.36
CA TYR A 22 -8.82 17.67 -10.02
C TYR A 22 -7.92 18.62 -9.21
N LEU A 23 -6.83 19.13 -9.80
CA LEU A 23 -5.90 20.04 -9.13
C LEU A 23 -6.48 21.43 -8.86
N THR A 24 -7.53 21.82 -9.58
CA THR A 24 -8.21 23.11 -9.38
C THR A 24 -9.33 23.04 -8.34
N THR A 25 -9.70 21.84 -7.91
CA THR A 25 -10.78 21.62 -6.94
C THR A 25 -10.21 21.45 -5.53
N GLU A 26 -10.27 22.51 -4.72
CA GLU A 26 -9.66 22.56 -3.38
C GLU A 26 -10.18 21.47 -2.42
N VAL A 27 -11.45 21.10 -2.56
CA VAL A 27 -12.12 20.08 -1.71
C VAL A 27 -11.47 18.70 -1.81
N ASN A 28 -10.68 18.45 -2.86
CA ASN A 28 -10.00 17.17 -3.08
C ASN A 28 -8.77 16.97 -2.18
N PHE A 29 -8.37 17.99 -1.41
CA PHE A 29 -7.13 17.99 -0.63
C PHE A 29 -7.38 18.38 0.83
N ASP A 30 -6.54 17.85 1.73
CA ASP A 30 -6.47 18.37 3.09
C ASP A 30 -5.93 19.82 3.09
N PRO A 31 -6.17 20.61 4.16
CA PRO A 31 -5.82 22.03 4.17
C PRO A 31 -4.33 22.33 3.91
N LEU A 32 -3.42 21.48 4.35
CA LEU A 32 -1.98 21.70 4.16
C LEU A 32 -1.60 21.44 2.70
N THR A 33 -2.08 20.34 2.13
CA THR A 33 -1.84 20.01 0.72
C THR A 33 -2.48 21.02 -0.23
N ALA A 34 -3.72 21.43 0.04
CA ALA A 34 -4.39 22.50 -0.68
C ALA A 34 -3.56 23.78 -0.66
N THR A 35 -3.16 24.25 0.53
CA THR A 35 -2.36 25.46 0.70
C THR A 35 -1.07 25.37 -0.10
N TRP A 36 -0.33 24.27 0.01
CA TRP A 36 0.90 24.06 -0.74
C TRP A 36 0.68 24.12 -2.26
N LEU A 37 -0.38 23.48 -2.75
CA LEU A 37 -0.72 23.41 -4.18
C LEU A 37 -1.12 24.78 -4.73
N PHE A 38 -1.98 25.51 -4.04
CA PHE A 38 -2.46 26.82 -4.46
C PHE A 38 -1.42 27.94 -4.31
N LEU A 39 -0.40 27.75 -3.46
CA LEU A 39 0.76 28.65 -3.36
C LEU A 39 1.82 28.41 -4.45
N GLN A 40 1.77 27.29 -5.19
CA GLN A 40 2.69 27.08 -6.32
C GLN A 40 2.43 28.12 -7.43
N ASN A 41 3.47 28.46 -8.19
CA ASN A 41 3.29 29.26 -9.40
C ASN A 41 2.66 28.43 -10.53
N GLU A 42 2.14 29.09 -11.56
CA GLU A 42 1.45 28.44 -12.69
C GLU A 42 2.33 27.42 -13.41
N PHE A 43 3.63 27.71 -13.57
CA PHE A 43 4.58 26.80 -14.20
C PHE A 43 4.68 25.47 -13.45
N LYS A 44 4.92 25.51 -12.14
CA LYS A 44 5.00 24.31 -11.29
C LYS A 44 3.70 23.53 -11.23
N ARG A 45 2.55 24.23 -11.24
CA ARG A 45 1.23 23.57 -11.29
C ARG A 45 1.02 22.84 -12.62
N THR A 46 1.48 23.43 -13.72
CA THR A 46 1.40 22.83 -15.06
C THR A 46 2.35 21.63 -15.18
N GLU A 47 3.56 21.74 -14.63
CA GLU A 47 4.51 20.64 -14.54
C GLU A 47 3.92 19.46 -13.74
N LEU A 48 3.41 19.72 -12.53
CA LEU A 48 2.72 18.72 -11.71
C LEU A 48 1.53 18.08 -12.45
N ALA A 49 0.73 18.88 -13.15
CA ALA A 49 -0.40 18.38 -13.92
C ALA A 49 0.04 17.41 -15.03
N ASN A 50 1.12 17.74 -15.74
CA ASN A 50 1.69 16.88 -16.77
C ASN A 50 2.29 15.59 -16.18
N GLU A 51 2.99 15.68 -15.05
CA GLU A 51 3.55 14.51 -14.36
C GLU A 51 2.45 13.55 -13.90
N LEU A 52 1.40 14.06 -13.27
CA LEU A 52 0.25 13.27 -12.84
C LEU A 52 -0.52 12.68 -14.04
N ALA A 53 -0.71 13.44 -15.11
CA ALA A 53 -1.37 12.95 -16.31
C ALA A 53 -0.57 11.84 -16.99
N MET A 54 0.77 11.95 -16.99
CA MET A 54 1.67 10.90 -17.50
C MET A 54 1.62 9.65 -16.62
N ALA A 55 1.64 9.81 -15.29
CA ALA A 55 1.48 8.70 -14.35
C ALA A 55 0.15 7.95 -14.57
N ILE A 56 -0.94 8.68 -14.77
CA ILE A 56 -2.25 8.11 -15.11
C ILE A 56 -2.22 7.41 -16.47
N ALA A 57 -1.58 8.01 -17.48
CA ALA A 57 -1.47 7.39 -18.79
C ALA A 57 -0.69 6.06 -18.73
N TYR A 58 0.44 6.01 -18.03
CA TYR A 58 1.17 4.77 -17.80
C TYR A 58 0.34 3.75 -17.03
N LEU A 59 -0.42 4.22 -16.03
CA LEU A 59 -1.32 3.37 -15.29
C LEU A 59 -2.34 2.72 -16.21
N LEU A 60 -2.98 3.49 -17.10
CA LEU A 60 -3.97 2.99 -18.05
C LEU A 60 -3.38 2.09 -19.14
N GLU A 61 -2.20 2.40 -19.65
CA GLU A 61 -1.53 1.62 -20.70
C GLU A 61 -1.01 0.27 -20.18
N ALA A 62 -0.44 0.28 -18.97
CA ALA A 62 0.13 -0.90 -18.34
C ALA A 62 -0.85 -1.60 -17.38
N TRP A 63 -2.04 -1.03 -17.15
CA TRP A 63 -3.07 -1.63 -16.34
C TRP A 63 -3.39 -3.03 -16.88
N PRO A 64 -3.64 -4.02 -16.03
CA PRO A 64 -4.33 -5.21 -16.48
C PRO A 64 -5.61 -4.76 -17.20
N GLN A 65 -5.96 -5.36 -18.35
CA GLN A 65 -7.21 -5.03 -19.03
C GLN A 65 -8.39 -5.52 -18.21
N ILE A 66 -8.75 -4.74 -17.19
CA ILE A 66 -9.90 -4.98 -16.34
C ILE A 66 -11.12 -4.59 -17.14
N THR A 67 -11.76 -5.60 -17.70
CA THR A 67 -12.98 -5.47 -18.48
C THR A 67 -14.22 -5.39 -17.60
N ASP A 68 -14.08 -5.64 -16.29
CA ASP A 68 -15.16 -5.65 -15.31
C ASP A 68 -14.79 -4.85 -14.06
N ALA A 69 -15.44 -3.69 -13.90
CA ALA A 69 -15.22 -2.79 -12.78
C ALA A 69 -15.65 -3.37 -11.42
N THR A 70 -16.54 -4.36 -11.41
CA THR A 70 -17.01 -5.01 -10.17
C THR A 70 -15.94 -5.86 -9.51
N GLN A 71 -14.85 -6.15 -10.22
CA GLN A 71 -13.70 -6.91 -9.74
C GLN A 71 -12.60 -6.00 -9.18
N VAL A 72 -12.87 -4.71 -8.95
CA VAL A 72 -11.90 -3.73 -8.44
C VAL A 72 -12.37 -3.16 -7.12
N THR A 73 -11.52 -3.21 -6.11
CA THR A 73 -11.68 -2.49 -4.85
C THR A 73 -10.52 -1.52 -4.70
N PHE A 74 -10.83 -0.25 -4.47
CA PHE A 74 -9.84 0.76 -4.11
C PHE A 74 -9.46 0.60 -2.63
N GLY A 75 -8.18 0.37 -2.38
CA GLY A 75 -7.66 -0.05 -1.10
C GLY A 75 -7.69 -1.57 -0.87
N PRO A 76 -7.41 -2.01 0.36
CA PRO A 76 -7.58 -3.40 0.77
C PRO A 76 -9.06 -3.75 0.92
N VAL A 77 -9.40 -5.04 0.78
CA VAL A 77 -10.75 -5.56 1.09
C VAL A 77 -11.18 -5.26 2.53
N LEU A 78 -10.22 -5.27 3.46
CA LEU A 78 -10.40 -4.85 4.84
C LEU A 78 -9.23 -3.95 5.25
N HIS A 79 -9.53 -2.71 5.61
CA HIS A 79 -8.50 -1.72 5.95
C HIS A 79 -7.85 -1.97 7.33
N SER A 80 -8.66 -2.38 8.31
CA SER A 80 -8.17 -2.70 9.64
C SER A 80 -8.86 -3.91 10.24
N LEU A 81 -8.10 -4.69 11.01
CA LEU A 81 -8.56 -5.88 11.70
C LEU A 81 -8.07 -5.86 13.14
N SER A 82 -8.98 -5.99 14.11
CA SER A 82 -8.61 -6.11 15.52
C SER A 82 -8.44 -7.56 15.93
N VAL A 83 -7.26 -7.90 16.46
CA VAL A 83 -6.93 -9.23 16.98
C VAL A 83 -6.24 -9.07 18.33
N GLY A 84 -6.81 -9.64 19.39
CA GLY A 84 -6.19 -9.64 20.71
C GLY A 84 -5.93 -8.24 21.31
N GLY A 85 -6.73 -7.23 20.94
CA GLY A 85 -6.54 -5.84 21.38
C GLY A 85 -5.44 -5.09 20.62
N VAL A 86 -4.87 -5.68 19.57
CA VAL A 86 -4.00 -5.04 18.57
C VAL A 86 -4.83 -4.75 17.32
N VAL A 87 -4.53 -3.66 16.64
CA VAL A 87 -5.15 -3.32 15.34
C VAL A 87 -4.09 -3.52 14.27
N LEU A 88 -4.39 -4.36 13.29
CA LEU A 88 -3.60 -4.56 12.09
C LEU A 88 -4.14 -3.64 11.00
N GLU A 89 -3.29 -2.85 10.36
CA GLU A 89 -3.68 -1.91 9.30
C GLU A 89 -3.01 -2.28 7.96
N ALA A 90 -3.82 -2.45 6.92
CA ALA A 90 -3.37 -2.82 5.58
C ALA A 90 -3.09 -1.58 4.72
N ASN A 91 -2.18 -0.71 5.18
CA ASN A 91 -1.93 0.62 4.61
C ASN A 91 -1.16 0.62 3.28
N HIS A 92 -0.59 -0.52 2.89
CA HIS A 92 0.28 -0.64 1.71
C HIS A 92 -0.44 -1.25 0.49
N ILE A 93 -1.76 -1.29 0.50
CA ILE A 93 -2.58 -1.81 -0.60
C ILE A 93 -3.43 -0.67 -1.14
N ASP A 94 -3.12 -0.23 -2.36
CA ASP A 94 -3.84 0.86 -3.03
C ASP A 94 -5.03 0.33 -3.83
N VAL A 95 -4.92 -0.89 -4.37
CA VAL A 95 -5.97 -1.52 -5.16
C VAL A 95 -5.97 -3.03 -4.94
N THR A 96 -7.15 -3.63 -4.83
CA THR A 96 -7.36 -5.07 -4.88
C THR A 96 -8.16 -5.42 -6.13
N PHE A 97 -7.70 -6.40 -6.89
CA PHE A 97 -8.35 -6.91 -8.09
C PHE A 97 -8.81 -8.34 -7.95
N GLY A 98 -9.81 -8.70 -8.75
CA GLY A 98 -10.31 -10.06 -8.85
C GLY A 98 -11.09 -10.45 -7.61
N ASP A 99 -11.48 -11.72 -7.59
CA ASP A 99 -12.26 -12.28 -6.51
C ASP A 99 -11.66 -13.62 -6.07
N HIS A 100 -12.01 -14.03 -4.88
CA HIS A 100 -11.69 -15.33 -4.32
C HIS A 100 -12.93 -16.21 -4.41
N ARG A 101 -12.74 -17.51 -4.60
CA ARG A 101 -13.87 -18.46 -4.53
C ARG A 101 -13.59 -19.50 -3.47
N LEU A 102 -14.48 -19.55 -2.49
CA LEU A 102 -14.51 -20.57 -1.44
C LEU A 102 -15.47 -21.68 -1.87
N GLY A 103 -14.93 -22.80 -2.35
CA GLY A 103 -15.67 -24.04 -2.57
C GLY A 103 -15.37 -25.08 -1.51
N VAL A 104 -16.24 -26.08 -1.38
CA VAL A 104 -16.08 -27.20 -0.42
C VAL A 104 -14.81 -28.01 -0.70
N GLU A 105 -14.36 -28.07 -1.94
CA GLU A 105 -13.17 -28.86 -2.36
C GLU A 105 -12.07 -28.03 -3.03
N VAL A 106 -12.32 -26.76 -3.38
CA VAL A 106 -11.36 -25.90 -4.08
C VAL A 106 -11.40 -24.51 -3.49
N MET A 107 -10.25 -24.06 -3.01
CA MET A 107 -9.97 -22.66 -2.74
C MET A 107 -9.34 -22.06 -4.00
N TRP A 108 -9.94 -21.03 -4.57
CA TRP A 108 -9.37 -20.32 -5.71
C TRP A 108 -8.92 -18.92 -5.27
N PRO A 109 -7.60 -18.70 -5.06
CA PRO A 109 -7.06 -17.38 -4.83
C PRO A 109 -6.99 -16.69 -6.21
N GLY A 110 -7.96 -15.84 -6.51
CA GLY A 110 -7.98 -15.03 -7.72
C GLY A 110 -7.71 -13.55 -7.47
N ALA A 111 -7.53 -13.16 -6.20
CA ALA A 111 -7.30 -11.78 -5.83
C ALA A 111 -5.86 -11.35 -6.10
N VAL A 112 -5.65 -10.15 -6.65
CA VAL A 112 -4.34 -9.54 -6.84
C VAL A 112 -4.29 -8.25 -6.06
N LEU A 113 -3.32 -8.10 -5.15
CA LEU A 113 -3.14 -6.85 -4.42
C LEU A 113 -2.09 -5.99 -5.12
N VAL A 114 -2.36 -4.69 -5.21
CA VAL A 114 -1.51 -3.75 -5.92
C VAL A 114 -1.18 -2.56 -5.05
N ARG A 115 0.10 -2.20 -5.06
CA ARG A 115 0.64 -0.96 -4.50
C ARG A 115 1.14 -0.06 -5.61
N LEU A 116 0.81 1.22 -5.53
CA LEU A 116 1.26 2.27 -6.42
C LEU A 116 2.37 3.07 -5.73
N VAL A 117 3.48 3.26 -6.42
CA VAL A 117 4.65 3.96 -5.88
C VAL A 117 5.08 5.04 -6.86
N PRO A 118 5.59 6.19 -6.39
CA PRO A 118 5.89 7.31 -7.28
C PRO A 118 7.03 7.01 -8.25
N GLY A 119 8.00 6.19 -7.84
CA GLY A 119 9.25 5.96 -8.56
C GLY A 119 9.34 4.62 -9.30
N THR A 120 10.55 4.05 -9.29
CA THR A 120 10.80 2.68 -9.76
C THR A 120 10.48 1.72 -8.63
N PRO A 121 9.68 0.67 -8.88
CA PRO A 121 9.32 -0.26 -7.82
C PRO A 121 10.53 -1.09 -7.34
N SER A 122 10.52 -1.48 -6.07
CA SER A 122 11.59 -2.25 -5.43
C SER A 122 11.06 -3.50 -4.71
N PRO A 123 11.87 -4.58 -4.56
CA PRO A 123 11.45 -5.77 -3.83
C PRO A 123 11.03 -5.51 -2.38
N GLN A 124 11.59 -4.48 -1.74
CA GLN A 124 11.22 -4.08 -0.37
C GLN A 124 9.74 -3.64 -0.29
N GLU A 125 9.20 -3.02 -1.34
CA GLU A 125 7.79 -2.61 -1.34
C GLU A 125 6.83 -3.82 -1.43
N LEU A 126 7.24 -4.91 -2.08
CA LEU A 126 6.49 -6.18 -2.06
C LEU A 126 6.49 -6.80 -0.65
N GLU A 127 7.62 -6.67 0.04
CA GLU A 127 7.77 -7.14 1.42
C GLU A 127 6.86 -6.35 2.38
N GLU A 128 6.79 -5.02 2.24
CA GLU A 128 5.89 -4.17 3.02
C GLU A 128 4.40 -4.50 2.80
N MET A 129 4.03 -5.11 1.67
CA MET A 129 2.65 -5.55 1.40
C MET A 129 2.26 -6.83 2.16
N ARG A 130 3.20 -7.50 2.85
CA ARG A 130 2.96 -8.77 3.57
C ARG A 130 1.86 -8.69 4.60
N LEU A 131 1.82 -7.63 5.42
CA LEU A 131 0.74 -7.45 6.38
C LEU A 131 -0.62 -7.35 5.68
N GLY A 132 -0.69 -6.62 4.56
CA GLY A 132 -1.90 -6.51 3.74
C GLY A 132 -2.37 -7.86 3.19
N ALA A 133 -1.44 -8.72 2.77
CA ALA A 133 -1.77 -10.09 2.32
C ALA A 133 -2.32 -10.96 3.46
N VAL A 134 -1.75 -10.86 4.66
CA VAL A 134 -2.24 -11.56 5.86
C VAL A 134 -3.63 -11.06 6.25
N VAL A 135 -3.84 -9.75 6.31
CA VAL A 135 -5.15 -9.15 6.61
C VAL A 135 -6.18 -9.57 5.57
N HIS A 136 -5.82 -9.58 4.28
CA HIS A 136 -6.68 -10.08 3.22
C HIS A 136 -7.08 -11.54 3.48
N ALA A 137 -6.11 -12.43 3.70
CA ALA A 137 -6.37 -13.85 3.96
C ALA A 137 -7.29 -14.08 5.17
N LEU A 138 -7.12 -13.29 6.24
CA LEU A 138 -7.98 -13.35 7.42
C LEU A 138 -9.40 -12.83 7.14
N ALA A 139 -9.52 -11.77 6.35
CA ALA A 139 -10.81 -11.15 6.04
C ALA A 139 -11.65 -12.02 5.09
N THR A 140 -11.02 -12.66 4.12
CA THR A 140 -11.69 -13.40 3.04
C THR A 140 -11.68 -14.91 3.25
N GLY A 141 -10.84 -15.42 4.15
CA GLY A 141 -10.59 -16.86 4.30
C GLY A 141 -9.76 -17.46 3.15
N CYS A 142 -9.23 -16.63 2.23
CA CYS A 142 -8.43 -17.06 1.09
C CYS A 142 -7.29 -16.06 0.84
N PRO A 143 -6.02 -16.48 0.76
CA PRO A 143 -4.94 -15.55 0.47
C PRO A 143 -5.07 -14.96 -0.93
N PRO A 144 -4.51 -13.76 -1.17
CA PRO A 144 -4.39 -13.27 -2.53
C PRO A 144 -3.50 -14.20 -3.36
N GLN A 145 -3.72 -14.25 -4.66
CA GLN A 145 -2.90 -14.99 -5.61
C GLN A 145 -1.53 -14.34 -5.80
N ARG A 146 -1.52 -13.01 -5.91
CA ARG A 146 -0.37 -12.25 -6.39
C ARG A 146 -0.32 -10.87 -5.73
N LEU A 147 0.90 -10.38 -5.54
CA LEU A 147 1.19 -9.00 -5.17
C LEU A 147 1.89 -8.30 -6.33
N VAL A 148 1.56 -7.04 -6.55
CA VAL A 148 2.18 -6.19 -7.58
C VAL A 148 2.52 -4.84 -6.98
N VAL A 149 3.72 -4.35 -7.26
CA VAL A 149 4.09 -2.95 -7.03
C VAL A 149 4.29 -2.30 -8.38
N PHE A 150 3.57 -1.22 -8.63
CA PHE A 150 3.60 -0.48 -9.88
C PHE A 150 4.13 0.94 -9.68
N GLY A 151 5.20 1.26 -10.39
CA GLY A 151 5.83 2.57 -10.37
C GLY A 151 5.16 3.54 -11.33
N LEU A 152 4.47 4.55 -10.80
CA LEU A 152 3.76 5.56 -11.56
C LEU A 152 4.67 6.41 -12.44
N GLY A 153 5.84 6.82 -11.93
CA GLY A 153 6.80 7.61 -12.71
C GLY A 153 7.61 6.78 -13.71
N SER A 154 7.77 5.48 -13.44
CA SER A 154 8.56 4.59 -14.30
C SER A 154 7.73 3.80 -15.33
N GLY A 155 6.41 3.70 -15.12
CA GLY A 155 5.50 2.86 -15.91
C GLY A 155 5.80 1.36 -15.81
N LYS A 156 6.57 0.93 -14.80
CA LYS A 156 7.01 -0.46 -14.64
C LYS A 156 6.38 -1.09 -13.42
N GLY A 157 6.09 -2.39 -13.52
CA GLY A 157 5.64 -3.21 -12.40
C GLY A 157 6.61 -4.34 -12.08
N ILE A 158 6.70 -4.67 -10.80
CA ILE A 158 7.21 -5.97 -10.33
C ILE A 158 6.09 -6.69 -9.61
N GLY A 159 6.11 -8.01 -9.60
CA GLY A 159 5.12 -8.77 -8.84
C GLY A 159 5.60 -10.16 -8.51
N MET A 160 4.99 -10.73 -7.47
CA MET A 160 5.27 -12.07 -6.99
C MET A 160 3.97 -12.81 -6.73
N ASP A 161 3.97 -14.10 -7.02
CA ASP A 161 2.88 -14.97 -6.59
C ASP A 161 3.02 -15.23 -5.09
N VAL A 162 1.89 -15.32 -4.39
CA VAL A 162 1.87 -15.51 -2.94
C VAL A 162 1.93 -17.00 -2.66
N GLU A 163 3.11 -17.43 -2.22
CA GLU A 163 3.33 -18.79 -1.79
C GLU A 163 2.93 -18.98 -0.32
N ARG A 164 2.55 -20.22 0.02
CA ARG A 164 2.16 -20.61 1.37
C ARG A 164 3.22 -20.20 2.40
N ASP A 165 4.45 -20.60 2.19
CA ASP A 165 5.53 -20.42 3.16
C ASP A 165 5.79 -18.92 3.43
N TRP A 166 5.72 -18.09 2.38
CA TRP A 166 5.86 -16.64 2.50
C TRP A 166 4.73 -16.01 3.32
N LEU A 167 3.49 -16.49 3.13
CA LEU A 167 2.34 -16.02 3.91
C LEU A 167 2.43 -16.49 5.36
N GLU A 168 2.82 -17.74 5.59
CA GLU A 168 3.02 -18.32 6.93
C GLU A 168 4.11 -17.57 7.70
N MET A 169 5.19 -17.13 7.04
CA MET A 169 6.18 -16.22 7.65
C MET A 169 5.55 -14.89 8.06
N GLY A 170 4.67 -14.31 7.23
CA GLY A 170 3.94 -13.09 7.59
C GLY A 170 3.00 -13.28 8.78
N MET A 171 2.30 -14.40 8.85
CA MET A 171 1.48 -14.74 10.01
C MET A 171 2.34 -14.88 11.27
N GLY A 172 3.50 -15.54 11.17
CA GLY A 172 4.47 -15.65 12.26
C GLY A 172 4.96 -14.28 12.75
N GLY A 173 5.27 -13.37 11.82
CA GLY A 173 5.65 -11.98 12.14
C GLY A 173 4.54 -11.21 12.85
N VAL A 174 3.29 -11.36 12.42
CA VAL A 174 2.13 -10.76 13.10
C VAL A 174 1.97 -11.32 14.51
N MET A 175 2.09 -12.64 14.70
CA MET A 175 2.01 -13.27 16.02
C MET A 175 3.10 -12.75 16.97
N ALA A 176 4.35 -12.69 16.49
CA ALA A 176 5.47 -12.16 17.26
C ALA A 176 5.29 -10.67 17.61
N ALA A 177 4.77 -9.86 16.68
CA ALA A 177 4.49 -8.46 16.93
C ALA A 177 3.37 -8.27 17.98
N VAL A 178 2.31 -9.08 17.91
CA VAL A 178 1.22 -9.05 18.90
C VAL A 178 1.72 -9.43 20.29
N GLU A 179 2.56 -10.47 20.39
CA GLU A 179 3.17 -10.89 21.65
C GLU A 179 4.08 -9.80 22.22
N ALA A 180 4.93 -9.18 21.41
CA ALA A 180 5.77 -8.06 21.82
C ALA A 180 4.94 -6.86 22.31
N ILE A 181 3.88 -6.48 21.59
CA ILE A 181 2.98 -5.40 22.02
C ILE A 181 2.29 -5.74 23.34
N ALA A 182 1.87 -6.99 23.52
CA ALA A 182 1.26 -7.45 24.76
C ALA A 182 2.26 -7.37 25.94
N ASP A 183 3.51 -7.79 25.73
CA ASP A 183 4.55 -7.71 26.76
C ASP A 183 4.89 -6.26 27.13
N ILE A 184 4.97 -5.36 26.15
CA ILE A 184 5.15 -3.91 26.38
C ILE A 184 4.00 -3.37 27.25
N ARG A 185 2.75 -3.69 26.89
CA ARG A 185 1.56 -3.18 27.61
C ARG A 185 1.44 -3.72 29.03
N ASN A 186 1.98 -4.90 29.30
CA ASN A 186 1.93 -5.54 30.61
C ASN A 186 3.23 -5.39 31.41
N ASP A 187 4.17 -4.55 30.95
CA ASP A 187 5.47 -4.27 31.58
C ASP A 187 6.27 -5.54 31.90
N ARG A 188 6.26 -6.51 30.98
CA ARG A 188 6.90 -7.83 31.16
C ARG A 188 8.40 -7.85 30.83
N GLY A 189 9.10 -6.75 31.09
CA GLY A 189 10.56 -6.68 30.95
C GLY A 189 11.03 -6.70 29.50
N VAL A 190 10.41 -5.90 28.64
CA VAL A 190 10.81 -5.77 27.23
C VAL A 190 12.15 -5.04 27.13
N VAL A 191 13.10 -5.65 26.44
CA VAL A 191 14.39 -5.05 26.13
C VAL A 191 14.26 -4.33 24.78
N VAL A 192 14.47 -3.03 24.78
CA VAL A 192 14.54 -2.22 23.54
C VAL A 192 15.98 -2.18 23.05
N ALA A 193 16.17 -2.37 21.75
CA ALA A 193 17.47 -2.29 21.08
C ALA A 193 17.35 -1.39 19.84
N GLY A 194 18.45 -0.73 19.49
CA GLY A 194 18.51 0.12 18.31
C GLY A 194 18.30 -0.69 17.03
N GLY A 195 17.59 -0.10 16.06
CA GLY A 195 17.37 -0.70 14.73
C GLY A 195 17.72 0.26 13.60
N GLU A 196 17.51 -0.14 12.35
CA GLU A 196 17.82 0.69 11.17
C GLU A 196 17.14 2.07 11.21
N HIS A 197 15.92 2.12 11.77
CA HIS A 197 15.18 3.37 11.96
C HIS A 197 15.91 4.37 12.87
N CYS A 198 16.81 3.93 13.76
CA CYS A 198 17.61 4.81 14.60
C CYS A 198 18.58 5.65 13.76
N VAL A 199 19.08 5.15 12.61
CA VAL A 199 20.04 5.87 11.75
C VAL A 199 19.45 7.18 11.22
N GLN A 200 18.16 7.20 10.94
CA GLN A 200 17.44 8.38 10.43
C GLN A 200 16.68 9.13 11.54
N CYS A 201 16.79 8.69 12.79
CA CYS A 201 16.08 9.31 13.90
C CYS A 201 16.73 10.66 14.26
N PRO A 202 15.96 11.77 14.27
CA PRO A 202 16.50 13.09 14.62
C PRO A 202 16.97 13.20 16.07
N PHE A 203 16.69 12.19 16.90
CA PHE A 203 17.06 12.12 18.32
C PHE A 203 18.14 11.08 18.62
N ASN A 204 18.75 10.46 17.60
CA ASN A 204 19.73 9.37 17.76
C ASN A 204 20.83 9.73 18.78
N ASP A 205 21.44 10.91 18.65
CA ASP A 205 22.54 11.39 19.50
C ASP A 205 22.17 11.55 20.99
N SER A 206 20.88 11.50 21.33
CA SER A 206 20.34 11.74 22.66
C SER A 206 19.55 10.56 23.23
N CYS A 207 19.52 9.45 22.51
CA CYS A 207 18.73 8.28 22.86
C CYS A 207 19.67 7.14 23.27
N ASP A 208 19.61 6.73 24.54
CA ASP A 208 20.51 5.71 25.12
C ASP A 208 20.41 4.32 24.47
N VAL A 209 19.38 4.09 23.63
CA VAL A 209 19.09 2.83 22.95
C VAL A 209 19.27 2.92 21.43
N SER A 210 19.84 4.02 20.91
CA SER A 210 20.01 4.24 19.47
C SER A 210 21.12 3.40 18.82
N GLU A 211 22.04 2.85 19.63
CA GLU A 211 23.08 1.94 19.16
C GLU A 211 22.44 0.58 18.86
N ALA A 212 22.60 0.11 17.62
CA ALA A 212 22.22 -1.24 17.23
C ALA A 212 23.18 -2.22 17.92
N ASP A 213 22.65 -3.20 18.66
CA ASP A 213 23.47 -4.34 19.08
C ASP A 213 23.93 -5.06 17.81
N GLU A 214 25.25 -5.19 17.64
CA GLU A 214 25.90 -5.75 16.44
C GLU A 214 25.57 -7.25 16.20
N TYR A 215 24.76 -7.87 17.08
CA TYR A 215 24.36 -9.28 17.02
C TYR A 215 22.92 -9.49 17.56
N PRO A 216 21.88 -9.39 16.71
CA PRO A 216 20.58 -9.95 17.04
C PRO A 216 20.64 -11.47 16.84
N PHE A 217 20.22 -12.24 17.84
CA PHE A 217 20.09 -13.70 17.75
C PHE A 217 19.06 -14.11 16.68
#